data_AF-A0A8T0CMD9-F1
#
_entry.id   AF-A0A8T0CMD9-F1
#
_cell.length_a   1.000
_cell.length_b   1.000
_cell.length_c   1.000
_cell.angle_alpha   90.00
_cell.angle_beta   90.00
_cell.angle_gamma   90.00
#
_symmetry.space_group_name_H-M   'P 1'
#
loop_
_entity.id
_entity.type
_entity.pdbx_description
1 polymer ?
#
loop_
_entity_poly.entity_id
_entity_poly.type
_entity_poly.pdbx_seq_one_letter_code
_entity_poly.pdbx_strand_id
1 'polypeptide(L)'
;MASAPFLPPDPSHLRTGQDRIPPARPASFARIPSWVSLNRPSSVKPPHPTTTQHGQVENLHLVSLSKQGKFEQVHEFIKSMDEAGIAVSPSTYKSLFETCGEMGLLSEGRSIRGRLKNPPGFLEDCALRMYCDCGNLSDARRLFDEMPREVRSCRV
;
A
#
# COMPACT_ATOMS: atom_id res chain seq x y z
N MET A 1 -30.20 17.29 70.87
CA MET A 1 -29.87 16.98 69.47
C MET A 1 -31.08 16.32 68.86
N ALA A 2 -31.88 17.08 68.11
CA ALA A 2 -33.10 16.58 67.47
C ALA A 2 -32.96 16.83 65.97
N SER A 3 -32.85 15.74 65.21
CA SER A 3 -32.71 15.71 63.76
C SER A 3 -34.05 16.04 63.10
N ALA A 4 -34.08 17.05 62.24
CA ALA A 4 -35.25 17.38 61.46
C ALA A 4 -35.47 16.35 60.33
N PRO A 5 -36.70 15.86 60.11
CA PRO A 5 -37.02 14.90 59.06
C PRO A 5 -37.12 15.57 57.67
N PHE A 6 -36.56 14.89 56.67
CA PHE A 6 -36.59 15.24 55.26
C PHE A 6 -38.02 15.13 54.70
N LEU A 7 -38.55 16.23 54.15
CA LEU A 7 -39.82 16.23 53.40
C LEU A 7 -39.61 15.60 52.01
N PRO A 8 -40.55 14.78 51.50
CA PRO A 8 -40.48 14.23 50.16
C PRO A 8 -40.89 15.28 49.10
N PRO A 9 -40.32 15.24 47.87
CA PRO A 9 -40.67 16.15 46.79
C PRO A 9 -42.01 15.77 46.10
N ASP A 10 -42.75 16.80 45.71
CA ASP A 10 -44.04 16.76 44.99
C ASP A 10 -43.92 16.14 43.59
N PRO A 11 -44.80 15.20 43.18
CA PRO A 11 -44.70 14.51 41.90
C PRO A 11 -45.62 15.13 40.85
N SER A 12 -45.15 16.16 40.14
CA SER A 12 -45.95 16.71 39.03
C SER A 12 -45.16 17.39 37.92
N HIS A 13 -44.14 16.74 37.33
CA HIS A 13 -43.76 16.99 35.93
C HIS A 13 -43.14 15.74 35.26
N LEU A 14 -44.02 14.85 34.80
CA LEU A 14 -43.70 13.89 33.74
C LEU A 14 -43.50 14.65 32.42
N ARG A 15 -42.31 14.56 31.83
CA ARG A 15 -42.17 14.64 30.37
C ARG A 15 -41.15 13.63 29.88
N THR A 16 -41.72 12.58 29.30
CA THR A 16 -41.10 11.57 28.44
C THR A 16 -40.37 12.23 27.26
N GLY A 17 -39.17 11.76 26.95
CA GLY A 17 -38.41 12.13 25.76
C GLY A 17 -37.46 11.01 25.36
N GLN A 18 -37.92 10.15 24.46
CA GLN A 18 -37.20 9.00 23.92
C GLN A 18 -35.90 9.38 23.18
N ASP A 19 -34.87 8.56 23.37
CA ASP A 19 -33.76 8.34 22.44
C ASP A 19 -34.24 8.26 20.98
N ARG A 20 -33.69 9.10 20.11
CA ARG A 20 -33.70 8.88 18.65
C ARG A 20 -32.39 9.35 18.03
N ILE A 21 -31.57 8.36 17.63
CA ILE A 21 -30.49 8.52 16.66
C ILE A 21 -31.11 9.12 15.38
N PRO A 22 -30.57 10.23 14.82
CA PRO A 22 -31.12 10.79 13.59
C PRO A 22 -30.86 9.83 12.42
N PRO A 23 -31.85 9.60 11.52
CA PRO A 23 -31.65 8.73 10.38
C PRO A 23 -30.60 9.34 9.43
N ALA A 24 -29.63 8.54 9.02
CA ALA A 24 -28.70 8.88 7.96
C ALA A 24 -29.49 9.27 6.70
N ARG A 25 -29.30 10.51 6.21
CA ARG A 25 -29.88 10.94 4.95
C ARG A 25 -29.24 10.14 3.80
N PRO A 26 -30.02 9.55 2.89
CA PRO A 26 -29.44 8.98 1.68
C PRO A 26 -28.77 10.08 0.86
N ALA A 27 -27.56 9.82 0.37
CA ALA A 27 -26.82 10.77 -0.46
C ALA A 27 -27.62 11.10 -1.72
N SER A 28 -28.09 12.34 -1.84
CA SER A 28 -28.79 12.81 -3.04
C SER A 28 -27.78 13.36 -4.05
N PHE A 29 -27.43 12.54 -5.04
CA PHE A 29 -26.62 12.95 -6.20
C PHE A 29 -27.28 14.08 -7.01
N ALA A 30 -28.57 14.34 -6.80
CA ALA A 30 -29.33 15.42 -7.43
C ALA A 30 -28.98 16.85 -6.95
N ARG A 31 -28.12 16.99 -5.92
CA ARG A 31 -27.63 18.31 -5.45
C ARG A 31 -26.20 18.61 -5.86
N ILE A 32 -25.61 17.78 -6.71
CA ILE A 32 -24.29 18.06 -7.28
C ILE A 32 -24.41 19.34 -8.13
N PRO A 33 -23.71 20.44 -7.77
CA PRO A 33 -23.76 21.66 -8.56
C PRO A 33 -23.27 21.41 -9.98
N SER A 34 -23.83 22.08 -10.98
CA SER A 34 -23.48 21.88 -12.40
C SER A 34 -22.00 22.14 -12.75
N TRP A 35 -21.26 22.84 -11.88
CA TRP A 35 -19.81 23.05 -12.01
C TRP A 35 -18.98 21.82 -11.61
N VAL A 36 -19.58 20.84 -10.93
CA VAL A 36 -19.05 19.47 -10.81
C VAL A 36 -19.47 18.70 -12.07
N SER A 37 -19.13 19.28 -13.22
CA SER A 37 -18.93 18.56 -14.46
C SER A 37 -17.42 18.59 -14.65
N LEU A 38 -16.79 17.45 -14.91
CA LEU A 38 -15.38 17.40 -15.30
C LEU A 38 -15.23 18.07 -16.67
N ASN A 39 -15.25 19.40 -16.68
CA ASN A 39 -14.71 20.21 -17.76
C ASN A 39 -13.21 19.97 -17.74
N ARG A 40 -12.78 18.91 -18.42
CA ARG A 40 -11.43 18.83 -18.96
C ARG A 40 -11.41 19.82 -20.12
N PRO A 41 -10.77 21.00 -20.02
CA PRO A 41 -10.59 21.83 -21.19
C PRO A 41 -9.76 21.03 -22.20
N SER A 42 -10.39 20.76 -23.35
CA SER A 42 -9.70 20.36 -24.56
C SER A 42 -8.75 21.48 -24.98
N SER A 43 -7.58 21.08 -25.48
CA SER A 43 -6.54 21.93 -26.09
C SER A 43 -5.44 22.46 -25.15
N VAL A 44 -4.55 21.55 -24.75
CA VAL A 44 -3.10 21.82 -24.83
C VAL A 44 -2.57 20.87 -25.90
N LYS A 45 -2.08 21.40 -27.03
CA LYS A 45 -1.23 20.64 -27.96
C LYS A 45 0.21 20.74 -27.45
N PRO A 46 0.90 19.65 -27.07
CA PRO A 46 2.34 19.65 -26.93
C PRO A 46 3.01 19.20 -28.24
N PRO A 47 4.12 19.84 -28.66
CA PRO A 47 5.06 19.23 -29.58
C PRO A 47 5.95 18.25 -28.79
N HIS A 48 5.88 16.96 -29.09
CA HIS A 48 6.75 15.85 -28.63
C HIS A 48 6.56 15.32 -27.17
N PRO A 49 7.12 14.12 -26.88
CA PRO A 49 6.41 12.85 -26.68
C PRO A 49 5.73 12.70 -25.29
N THR A 50 4.79 11.76 -25.21
CA THR A 50 4.02 11.34 -24.02
C THR A 50 4.88 10.99 -22.79
N THR A 51 5.15 11.94 -21.90
CA THR A 51 6.21 11.83 -20.86
C THR A 51 5.68 11.66 -19.42
N THR A 52 4.51 11.06 -19.15
CA THR A 52 4.06 10.86 -17.74
C THR A 52 3.25 9.58 -17.44
N GLN A 53 3.20 8.61 -18.37
CA GLN A 53 2.50 7.32 -18.17
C GLN A 53 3.41 6.09 -18.41
N HIS A 54 4.63 6.31 -18.87
CA HIS A 54 5.51 5.24 -19.33
C HIS A 54 5.94 4.37 -18.14
N GLY A 55 5.58 3.08 -18.17
CA GLY A 55 5.91 2.11 -17.13
C GLY A 55 4.81 1.86 -16.08
N GLN A 56 3.77 2.68 -15.95
CA GLN A 56 2.77 2.48 -14.89
C GLN A 56 1.94 1.20 -15.08
N VAL A 57 1.49 0.95 -16.31
CA VAL A 57 0.68 -0.23 -16.64
C VAL A 57 1.52 -1.49 -16.59
N GLU A 58 2.77 -1.41 -17.06
CA GLU A 58 3.75 -2.50 -17.03
C GLU A 58 4.09 -2.89 -15.58
N ASN A 59 4.32 -1.90 -14.71
CA ASN A 59 4.54 -2.13 -13.29
C ASN A 59 3.33 -2.74 -12.59
N LEU A 60 2.11 -2.31 -12.94
CA LEU A 60 0.89 -2.91 -12.42
C LEU A 60 0.72 -4.36 -12.88
N HIS A 61 1.06 -4.64 -14.14
CA HIS A 61 1.01 -5.99 -14.69
C HIS A 61 1.93 -6.95 -13.93
N LEU A 62 3.16 -6.53 -13.61
CA LEU A 62 4.08 -7.30 -12.77
C LEU A 62 3.48 -7.66 -11.40
N VAL A 63 2.88 -6.68 -10.70
CA VAL A 63 2.24 -6.93 -9.40
C VAL A 63 1.04 -7.88 -9.54
N SER A 64 0.30 -7.78 -10.65
CA SER A 64 -0.81 -8.69 -10.91
C SER A 64 -0.34 -10.14 -11.13
N LEU A 65 0.73 -10.33 -11.92
CA LEU A 65 1.30 -11.65 -12.18
C LEU A 65 1.89 -12.28 -10.90
N SER A 66 2.59 -11.48 -10.08
CA SER A 66 3.19 -11.99 -8.84
C SER A 66 2.13 -12.50 -7.86
N LYS A 67 1.03 -11.75 -7.67
CA LYS A 67 -0.08 -12.17 -6.81
C LYS A 67 -0.79 -13.44 -7.28
N GLN A 68 -0.66 -13.79 -8.56
CA GLN A 68 -1.15 -15.06 -9.11
C GLN A 68 -0.13 -16.21 -8.95
N GLY A 69 1.06 -15.95 -8.40
CA GLY A 69 2.15 -16.92 -8.29
C GLY A 69 2.87 -17.22 -9.62
N LYS A 70 2.62 -16.45 -10.68
CA LYS A 70 3.17 -16.69 -12.03
C LYS A 70 4.56 -16.08 -12.21
N PHE A 71 5.52 -16.50 -11.39
CA PHE A 71 6.85 -15.87 -11.36
C PHE A 71 7.69 -16.08 -12.63
N GLU A 72 7.48 -17.18 -13.36
CA GLU A 72 8.09 -17.36 -14.68
C GLU A 72 7.71 -16.20 -15.62
N GLN A 73 6.42 -15.86 -15.68
CA GLN A 73 5.90 -14.74 -16.47
C GLN A 73 6.38 -13.38 -15.93
N VAL A 74 6.54 -13.25 -14.61
CA VAL A 74 7.15 -12.06 -14.00
C VAL A 74 8.56 -11.86 -14.56
N HIS A 75 9.41 -12.89 -14.57
CA HIS A 75 10.79 -12.76 -15.06
C HIS A 75 10.84 -12.46 -16.56
N GLU A 76 10.03 -13.15 -17.36
CA GLU A 76 9.91 -12.90 -18.80
C GLU A 76 9.47 -11.44 -19.07
N PHE A 77 8.48 -10.96 -18.33
CA PHE A 77 7.98 -9.61 -18.52
C PHE A 77 8.97 -8.54 -18.05
N ILE A 78 9.70 -8.76 -16.94
CA ILE A 78 10.79 -7.85 -16.55
C ILE A 78 11.85 -7.78 -17.67
N LYS A 79 12.21 -8.92 -18.27
CA LYS A 79 13.15 -8.93 -19.40
C LYS A 79 12.63 -8.12 -20.59
N SER A 80 11.35 -8.27 -20.94
CA SER A 80 10.72 -7.46 -21.99
C SER A 80 10.71 -5.97 -21.65
N MET A 81 10.51 -5.61 -20.37
CA MET A 81 10.59 -4.22 -19.91
C MET A 81 12.02 -3.68 -20.04
N ASP A 82 13.05 -4.47 -19.69
CA ASP A 82 14.45 -4.08 -19.87
C ASP A 82 14.77 -3.81 -21.36
N GLU A 83 14.33 -4.69 -22.26
CA GLU A 83 14.50 -4.57 -23.72
C GLU A 83 13.79 -3.32 -24.27
N ALA A 84 12.64 -2.95 -23.69
CA ALA A 84 11.90 -1.74 -24.03
C ALA A 84 12.44 -0.46 -23.35
N GLY A 85 13.45 -0.57 -22.48
CA GLY A 85 13.98 0.57 -21.71
C GLY A 85 13.05 1.08 -20.61
N ILE A 86 12.09 0.27 -20.17
CA ILE A 86 11.11 0.62 -19.15
C ILE A 86 11.61 0.10 -17.79
N ALA A 87 11.86 1.00 -16.86
CA ALA A 87 12.31 0.62 -15.53
C ALA A 87 11.17 0.06 -14.66
N VAL A 88 11.46 -1.03 -13.95
CA VAL A 88 10.61 -1.51 -12.86
C VAL A 88 10.72 -0.55 -11.68
N SER A 89 9.57 -0.10 -11.18
CA SER A 89 9.48 0.84 -10.08
C SER A 89 9.92 0.20 -8.75
N PRO A 90 10.54 0.96 -7.84
CA PRO A 90 10.88 0.45 -6.52
C PRO A 90 9.66 -0.08 -5.73
N SER A 91 8.49 0.55 -5.86
CA SER A 91 7.25 0.05 -5.26
C SER A 91 6.83 -1.33 -5.78
N THR A 92 7.06 -1.60 -7.07
CA THR A 92 6.77 -2.92 -7.66
C THR A 92 7.71 -3.97 -7.09
N TYR A 93 9.01 -3.69 -6.98
CA TYR A 93 9.95 -4.61 -6.31
C TYR A 93 9.55 -4.92 -4.87
N LYS A 94 9.11 -3.91 -4.10
CA LYS A 94 8.56 -4.11 -2.75
C LYS A 94 7.41 -5.12 -2.77
N SER A 95 6.42 -4.93 -3.65
CA SER A 95 5.29 -5.87 -3.77
C SER A 95 5.71 -7.26 -4.22
N LEU A 96 6.70 -7.38 -5.12
CA LEU A 96 7.26 -8.67 -5.52
C LEU A 96 7.89 -9.40 -4.31
N PHE A 97 8.67 -8.69 -3.49
CA PHE A 97 9.28 -9.26 -2.28
C PHE A 97 8.24 -9.66 -1.24
N GLU A 98 7.24 -8.82 -0.99
CA GLU A 98 6.11 -9.15 -0.10
C GLU A 98 5.41 -10.44 -0.55
N THR A 99 5.08 -10.55 -1.84
CA THR A 99 4.45 -11.76 -2.38
C THR A 99 5.35 -12.99 -2.28
N CYS A 100 6.66 -12.85 -2.54
CA CYS A 100 7.61 -13.96 -2.38
C CYS A 100 7.67 -14.45 -0.93
N GLY A 101 7.69 -13.53 0.03
CA GLY A 101 7.68 -13.84 1.46
C GLY A 101 6.40 -14.56 1.88
N GLU A 102 5.24 -14.02 1.50
CA GLU A 102 3.92 -14.60 1.79
C GLU A 102 3.74 -16.01 1.20
N MET A 103 4.29 -16.26 0.00
CA MET A 103 4.20 -17.55 -0.69
C MET A 103 5.37 -18.50 -0.40
N GLY A 104 6.38 -18.08 0.35
CA GLY A 104 7.59 -18.87 0.62
C GLY A 104 8.47 -19.13 -0.63
N LEU A 105 8.44 -18.24 -1.63
CA LEU A 105 9.13 -18.40 -2.90
C LEU A 105 10.58 -17.90 -2.84
N LEU A 106 11.41 -18.60 -2.09
CA LEU A 106 12.81 -18.21 -1.83
C LEU A 106 13.66 -18.10 -3.11
N SER A 107 13.51 -19.04 -4.06
CA SER A 107 14.25 -19.02 -5.34
C SER A 107 13.96 -17.75 -6.12
N GLU A 108 12.69 -17.38 -6.20
CA GLU A 108 12.22 -16.21 -6.92
C GLU A 108 12.68 -14.92 -6.24
N GLY A 109 12.56 -14.85 -4.92
CA GLY A 109 13.07 -13.73 -4.13
C GLY A 109 14.57 -13.50 -4.33
N ARG A 110 15.39 -14.56 -4.38
CA ARG A 110 16.83 -14.47 -4.71
C ARG A 110 17.07 -13.95 -6.12
N SER A 111 16.37 -14.51 -7.11
CA SER A 111 16.49 -14.08 -8.50
C SER A 111 16.15 -12.60 -8.65
N ILE A 112 15.06 -12.14 -8.02
CA ILE A 112 14.63 -10.73 -8.05
C ILE A 112 15.66 -9.83 -7.33
N ARG A 113 16.12 -10.19 -6.13
CA ARG A 113 17.17 -9.43 -5.41
C ARG A 113 18.47 -9.35 -6.19
N GLY A 114 18.86 -10.42 -6.88
CA GLY A 114 20.08 -10.48 -7.70
C GLY A 114 20.06 -9.54 -8.90
N ARG A 115 18.88 -9.10 -9.35
CA ARG A 115 18.74 -8.10 -10.41
C ARG A 115 18.99 -6.67 -9.92
N LEU A 116 18.82 -6.42 -8.63
CA LEU A 116 18.99 -5.09 -8.04
C LEU A 116 20.47 -4.79 -7.77
N LYS A 117 21.04 -3.86 -8.55
CA LYS A 117 22.38 -3.30 -8.31
C LYS A 117 22.27 -2.01 -7.51
N ASN A 118 22.85 -1.99 -6.31
CA ASN A 118 22.81 -0.84 -5.39
C ASN A 118 21.38 -0.29 -5.16
N PRO A 119 20.42 -1.13 -4.73
CA PRO A 119 19.07 -0.66 -4.45
C PRO A 119 19.04 0.37 -3.30
N PRO A 120 18.00 1.23 -3.25
CA PRO A 120 17.76 2.06 -2.07
C PRO A 120 17.59 1.19 -0.82
N GLY A 121 18.03 1.68 0.34
CA GLY A 121 18.06 0.89 1.59
C GLY A 121 16.70 0.27 1.96
N PHE A 122 15.58 0.94 1.69
CA PHE A 122 14.26 0.36 1.98
C PHE A 122 13.96 -0.92 1.17
N LEU A 123 14.52 -1.06 -0.04
CA LEU A 123 14.38 -2.29 -0.82
C LEU A 123 15.27 -3.41 -0.28
N GLU A 124 16.41 -3.07 0.31
CA GLU A 124 17.22 -4.03 1.06
C GLU A 124 16.46 -4.52 2.29
N ASP A 125 15.76 -3.64 3.01
CA ASP A 125 14.88 -4.04 4.12
C ASP A 125 13.75 -4.95 3.65
N CYS A 126 13.15 -4.67 2.48
CA CYS A 126 12.10 -5.53 1.91
C CYS A 126 12.64 -6.92 1.53
N ALA A 127 13.82 -6.98 0.92
CA ALA A 127 14.47 -8.24 0.58
C ALA A 127 14.90 -9.02 1.84
N LEU A 128 15.41 -8.32 2.86
CA LEU A 128 15.76 -8.89 4.16
C LEU A 128 14.54 -9.53 4.81
N ARG A 129 13.43 -8.79 4.88
CA ARG A 129 12.15 -9.29 5.39
C ARG A 129 11.67 -10.52 4.61
N MET A 130 11.73 -10.48 3.28
CA MET A 130 11.37 -11.62 2.44
C MET A 130 12.18 -12.87 2.78
N TYR A 131 13.50 -12.74 2.98
CA TYR A 131 14.33 -13.88 3.41
C TYR A 131 13.91 -14.43 4.78
N CYS A 132 13.58 -13.55 5.74
CA CYS A 132 13.05 -13.95 7.04
C CYS A 132 11.71 -14.68 6.91
N ASP A 133 10.78 -14.15 6.12
CA ASP A 133 9.46 -14.72 5.89
C ASP A 133 9.56 -16.09 5.18
N CYS A 134 10.55 -16.28 4.31
CA CYS A 134 10.88 -17.58 3.70
C CYS A 134 11.67 -18.53 4.63
N GLY A 135 12.00 -18.12 5.84
CA GLY A 135 12.80 -18.90 6.80
C GLY A 135 14.29 -19.04 6.47
N ASN A 136 14.81 -18.28 5.49
CA ASN A 136 16.22 -18.32 5.12
C ASN A 136 17.06 -17.29 5.90
N LEU A 137 17.37 -17.61 7.15
CA LEU A 137 18.14 -16.73 8.03
C LEU A 137 19.59 -16.54 7.57
N SER A 138 20.15 -17.49 6.82
CA SER A 138 21.51 -17.39 6.30
C SER A 138 21.65 -16.26 5.28
N ASP A 139 20.74 -16.18 4.31
CA ASP A 139 20.73 -15.09 3.33
C ASP A 139 20.32 -13.76 3.97
N ALA A 140 19.35 -13.78 4.88
CA ALA A 140 18.96 -12.60 5.65
C ALA A 140 20.17 -12.00 6.38
N ARG A 141 20.94 -12.84 7.09
CA ARG A 141 22.12 -12.41 7.82
C ARG A 141 23.20 -11.85 6.89
N ARG A 142 23.47 -12.54 5.78
CA ARG A 142 24.44 -12.07 4.79
C ARG A 142 24.07 -10.69 4.24
N LEU A 143 22.80 -10.51 3.85
CA LEU A 143 22.33 -9.22 3.36
C LEU A 143 22.46 -8.13 4.43
N PHE A 144 22.04 -8.40 5.66
CA PHE A 144 22.15 -7.44 6.77
C PHE A 144 23.60 -7.01 7.05
N ASP A 145 24.55 -7.94 6.94
CA ASP A 145 25.97 -7.65 7.15
C ASP A 145 26.54 -6.77 6.01
N GLU A 146 26.01 -6.89 4.79
CA GLU A 146 26.36 -6.07 3.61
C GLU A 146 25.75 -4.65 3.66
N MET A 147 24.58 -4.48 4.27
CA MET A 147 23.90 -3.18 4.36
C MET A 147 24.75 -2.14 5.11
N PRO A 148 24.81 -0.86 4.68
CA PRO A 148 25.57 0.20 5.34
C PRO A 148 25.20 0.36 6.83
N ARG A 149 26.16 0.67 7.70
CA ARG A 149 25.93 0.75 9.16
C ARG A 149 24.81 1.72 9.55
N GLU A 150 24.61 2.78 8.76
CA GLU A 150 23.61 3.83 9.01
C GLU A 150 22.16 3.34 8.85
N VAL A 151 21.94 2.28 8.05
CA VAL A 151 20.61 1.64 7.89
C VAL A 151 20.40 0.44 8.83
N ARG A 152 21.43 0.02 9.59
CA ARG A 152 21.33 -1.08 10.57
C ARG A 152 20.57 -0.72 11.84
N SER A 153 19.97 0.47 11.93
CA SER A 153 19.12 0.82 13.04
C SER A 153 17.82 0.03 12.93
N CYS A 154 17.81 -1.18 13.48
CA CYS A 154 16.60 -1.93 13.78
C CYS A 154 15.59 -0.97 14.43
N ARG A 155 14.53 -0.59 13.70
CA ARG A 155 13.27 -0.24 14.37
C ARG A 155 12.69 -1.57 14.83
N VAL A 156 13.15 -1.99 16.01
CA VAL A 156 12.43 -2.98 16.83
C VAL A 156 11.15 -2.33 17.31
#